data_AF-A0A8H3PJ55-F1
#
_entry.id   AF-A0A8H3PJ55-F1
#
_cell.length_a   1.000
_cell.length_b   1.000
_cell.length_c   1.000
_cell.angle_alpha   90.00
_cell.angle_beta   90.00
_cell.angle_gamma   90.00
#
_symmetry.space_group_name_H-M   'P 1'
#
loop_
_entity.id
_entity.type
_entity.pdbx_description
1 polymer ?
#
loop_
_entity_poly.entity_id
_entity_poly.type
_entity_poly.pdbx_seq_one_letter_code
_entity_poly.pdbx_strand_id
1 'polypeptide(L)'
;MGINSPPVQDDVYNAIQAIFANPGLSEHRYISLMEYSVLRAFLQNASLLAIDPILFADDYALSPWTTSNPYPAFAAHDLSPTLLQLSTPHHPYLDMIAPPSLRNNILLSVMTDEQEDQLCYGMHSDSFTIWGSQPWNSLGI
;
A
#
# COMPACT_ATOMS: atom_id res chain seq x y z
N MET A 1 -26.88 12.85 -27.72
CA MET A 1 -26.70 11.67 -26.85
C MET A 1 -25.23 11.60 -26.54
N GLY A 2 -24.83 12.05 -25.34
CA GLY A 2 -23.43 12.10 -24.92
C GLY A 2 -23.41 11.92 -23.42
N ILE A 3 -22.93 10.76 -22.98
CA ILE A 3 -22.72 10.47 -21.56
C ILE A 3 -21.37 11.06 -21.18
N ASN A 4 -21.40 12.24 -20.55
CA ASN A 4 -20.23 12.75 -19.84
C ASN A 4 -20.10 11.91 -18.57
N SER A 5 -19.32 10.83 -18.64
CA SER A 5 -18.82 10.18 -17.43
C SER A 5 -18.02 11.22 -16.63
N PRO A 6 -18.19 11.32 -15.30
CA PRO A 6 -17.32 12.15 -14.48
C PRO A 6 -15.87 11.67 -14.60
N PRO A 7 -14.87 12.54 -14.39
CA PRO A 7 -13.48 12.09 -14.34
C PRO A 7 -13.33 11.19 -13.11
N VAL A 8 -12.94 9.92 -13.32
CA VAL A 8 -12.72 8.91 -12.26
C VAL A 8 -11.80 9.45 -11.14
N GLN A 9 -10.93 10.40 -11.48
CA GLN A 9 -9.99 11.07 -10.60
C GLN A 9 -10.65 11.94 -9.51
N ASP A 10 -11.80 12.56 -9.78
CA ASP A 10 -12.51 13.40 -8.80
C ASP A 10 -13.16 12.55 -7.70
N ASP A 11 -13.72 11.39 -8.06
CA ASP A 11 -14.37 10.47 -7.12
C ASP A 11 -13.35 9.85 -6.14
N VAL A 12 -12.17 9.45 -6.64
CA VAL A 12 -11.07 8.92 -5.81
C VAL A 12 -10.55 9.98 -4.84
N TYR A 13 -10.34 11.22 -5.30
CA TYR A 13 -9.86 12.31 -4.43
C TYR A 13 -10.86 12.62 -3.31
N ASN A 14 -12.15 12.68 -3.62
CA ASN A 14 -13.20 12.92 -2.63
C ASN A 14 -13.34 11.76 -1.63
N ALA A 15 -13.19 10.51 -2.08
CA ALA A 15 -13.17 9.34 -1.20
C ALA A 15 -12.00 9.39 -0.20
N ILE A 16 -10.79 9.73 -0.67
CA ILE A 16 -9.59 9.91 0.18
C ILE A 16 -9.84 10.99 1.25
N GLN A 17 -10.40 12.15 0.86
CA GLN A 17 -10.71 13.22 1.83
C GLN A 17 -11.78 12.80 2.84
N ALA A 18 -12.82 12.06 2.43
CA ALA A 18 -13.83 11.54 3.33
C ALA A 18 -13.27 10.54 4.37
N ILE A 19 -12.29 9.72 3.96
CA ILE A 19 -11.59 8.78 4.86
C ILE A 19 -10.81 9.54 5.94
N PHE A 20 -10.18 10.68 5.63
CA PHE A 20 -9.49 11.52 6.62
C PHE A 20 -10.43 12.31 7.54
N ALA A 21 -11.66 12.60 7.12
CA ALA A 21 -12.54 13.54 7.79
C ALA A 21 -13.43 12.97 8.92
N ASN A 22 -13.53 11.64 9.09
CA ASN A 22 -14.58 11.03 9.93
C ASN A 22 -14.03 10.14 11.09
N PRO A 23 -14.18 10.56 12.37
CA PRO A 23 -13.76 9.81 13.56
C PRO A 23 -14.94 9.28 14.43
N GLY A 24 -15.13 7.96 14.48
CA GLY A 24 -16.19 7.27 15.28
C GLY A 24 -17.42 6.90 14.44
N LEU A 25 -18.31 5.97 14.81
CA LEU A 25 -18.63 5.25 16.06
C LEU A 25 -19.23 3.86 15.67
N SER A 26 -19.41 2.81 16.50
CA SER A 26 -19.15 2.51 17.92
C SER A 26 -19.28 0.98 18.17
N GLU A 27 -18.78 0.49 19.32
CA GLU A 27 -19.06 -0.81 19.97
C GLU A 27 -19.13 -2.10 19.10
N HIS A 28 -18.04 -2.90 19.13
CA HIS A 28 -18.09 -4.29 19.60
C HIS A 28 -16.68 -4.83 19.91
N ARG A 29 -16.63 -5.95 20.64
CA ARG A 29 -15.52 -6.37 21.52
C ARG A 29 -14.34 -7.07 20.80
N TYR A 30 -13.90 -6.51 19.70
CA TYR A 30 -12.68 -6.90 18.98
C TYR A 30 -11.52 -6.02 19.43
N ILE A 31 -10.29 -6.50 19.28
CA ILE A 31 -9.08 -5.66 19.43
C ILE A 31 -9.23 -4.48 18.47
N SER A 32 -8.89 -3.26 18.88
CA SER A 32 -9.09 -2.03 18.08
C SER A 32 -8.09 -1.90 16.92
N LEU A 33 -8.08 -2.90 16.04
CA LEU A 33 -7.42 -2.85 14.72
C LEU A 33 -8.18 -1.92 13.76
N MET A 34 -9.42 -1.57 14.08
CA MET A 34 -10.29 -0.67 13.29
C MET A 34 -9.84 0.80 13.33
N GLU A 35 -8.96 1.19 14.27
CA GLU A 35 -8.43 2.55 14.36
C GLU A 35 -7.36 2.85 13.30
N TYR A 36 -6.67 1.81 12.80
CA TYR A 36 -5.61 1.92 11.79
C TYR A 36 -5.94 1.02 10.60
N SER A 37 -6.83 1.50 9.74
CA SER A 37 -7.06 0.85 8.45
C SER A 37 -5.75 0.84 7.65
N VAL A 38 -5.48 -0.26 6.93
CA VAL A 38 -4.23 -0.44 6.20
C VAL A 38 -4.10 0.66 5.15
N LEU A 39 -5.20 0.98 4.47
CA LEU A 39 -5.30 2.08 3.52
C LEU A 39 -4.96 3.44 4.17
N ARG A 40 -5.46 3.75 5.37
CA ARG A 40 -5.14 5.00 6.08
C ARG A 40 -3.65 5.11 6.40
N ALA A 41 -3.06 4.04 6.93
CA ALA A 41 -1.62 4.00 7.21
C ALA A 41 -0.78 4.15 5.92
N PHE A 42 -1.23 3.52 4.84
CA PHE A 42 -0.57 3.57 3.53
C PHE A 42 -0.62 4.98 2.92
N LEU A 43 -1.80 5.61 2.88
CA LEU A 43 -1.95 6.99 2.39
C LEU A 43 -1.13 7.98 3.22
N GLN A 44 -1.01 7.77 4.54
CA GLN A 44 -0.11 8.56 5.39
C GLN A 44 1.36 8.33 5.05
N ASN A 45 1.77 7.09 4.79
CA ASN A 45 3.14 6.75 4.39
C ASN A 45 3.48 7.30 2.98
N ALA A 46 2.56 7.25 2.02
CA ALA A 46 2.71 7.88 0.70
C ALA A 46 2.96 9.40 0.82
N SER A 47 2.20 10.07 1.69
CA SER A 47 2.38 11.50 2.00
C SER A 47 3.76 11.80 2.61
N LEU A 48 4.24 10.96 3.54
CA LEU A 48 5.59 11.08 4.11
C LEU A 48 6.71 10.85 3.07
N LEU A 49 6.46 9.99 2.08
CA LEU A 49 7.40 9.68 1.01
C LEU A 49 7.31 10.64 -0.19
N ALA A 50 6.34 11.54 -0.20
CA ALA A 50 5.99 12.41 -1.33
C ALA A 50 5.75 11.63 -2.64
N ILE A 51 5.17 10.43 -2.54
CA ILE A 51 4.73 9.63 -3.69
C ILE A 51 3.34 10.13 -4.10
N ASP A 52 3.17 10.50 -5.36
CA ASP A 52 1.87 10.94 -5.90
C ASP A 52 0.88 9.77 -5.90
N PRO A 53 -0.31 9.89 -5.26
CA PRO A 53 -1.33 8.86 -5.27
C PRO A 53 -1.77 8.38 -6.65
N ILE A 54 -1.58 9.16 -7.72
CA ILE A 54 -1.90 8.73 -9.09
C ILE A 54 -1.04 7.55 -9.54
N LEU A 55 0.18 7.40 -9.01
CA LEU A 55 1.07 6.27 -9.31
C LEU A 55 0.58 4.94 -8.75
N PHE A 56 -0.48 4.95 -7.93
CA PHE A 56 -1.12 3.72 -7.44
C PHE A 56 -2.27 3.23 -8.34
N ALA A 57 -2.70 4.05 -9.31
CA ALA A 57 -3.76 3.72 -10.26
C ALA A 57 -3.23 3.37 -11.67
N ASP A 58 -1.91 3.19 -11.81
CA ASP A 58 -1.22 2.81 -13.05
C ASP A 58 -0.44 1.53 -12.79
N ASP A 59 -0.95 0.39 -13.27
CA ASP A 59 -0.37 -0.95 -13.08
C ASP A 59 1.09 -1.05 -13.58
N TYR A 60 1.54 -0.12 -14.43
CA TYR A 60 2.91 -0.06 -14.96
C TYR A 60 3.82 0.94 -14.23
N ALA A 61 3.32 1.58 -13.17
CA ALA A 61 4.11 2.51 -12.37
C ALA A 61 5.28 1.78 -11.68
N LEU A 62 6.44 2.44 -11.68
CA LEU A 62 7.64 1.95 -10.99
C LEU A 62 7.97 2.85 -9.80
N SER A 63 8.36 2.25 -8.69
CA SER A 63 8.81 2.94 -7.48
C SER A 63 9.83 4.03 -7.81
N PRO A 64 9.65 5.26 -7.28
CA PRO A 64 10.66 6.32 -7.34
C PRO A 64 12.04 5.88 -6.84
N TRP A 65 12.13 4.86 -5.98
CA TRP A 65 13.38 4.31 -5.47
C TRP A 65 14.19 3.50 -6.50
N THR A 66 13.57 3.10 -7.61
CA THR A 66 14.26 2.42 -8.74
C THR A 66 14.50 3.36 -9.93
N THR A 67 13.72 4.42 -10.05
CA THR A 67 13.69 5.30 -11.23
C THR A 67 14.29 6.70 -11.02
N SER A 68 14.31 7.21 -9.78
CA SER A 68 14.76 8.57 -9.47
C SER A 68 16.18 8.59 -8.88
N ASN A 69 16.96 9.61 -9.23
CA ASN A 69 18.27 9.88 -8.63
C ASN A 69 18.48 11.41 -8.55
N PRO A 70 18.69 12.00 -7.36
CA PRO A 70 18.75 11.38 -6.04
C PRO A 70 17.38 10.92 -5.50
N TYR A 71 17.37 9.96 -4.58
CA TYR A 71 16.17 9.46 -3.91
C TYR A 71 15.58 10.50 -2.92
N PRO A 72 14.28 10.42 -2.58
CA PRO A 72 13.66 11.28 -1.57
C PRO A 72 14.36 11.16 -0.20
N ALA A 73 15.02 12.23 0.24
CA ALA A 73 15.88 12.22 1.43
C ALA A 73 15.13 12.23 2.78
N PHE A 74 13.79 12.20 2.77
CA PHE A 74 12.94 12.47 3.94
C PHE A 74 12.19 11.25 4.49
N ALA A 75 12.45 10.06 3.97
CA ALA A 75 11.84 8.84 4.49
C ALA A 75 12.20 8.63 5.97
N ALA A 76 11.20 8.31 6.80
CA ALA A 76 11.45 7.82 8.15
C ALA A 76 12.32 6.55 8.11
N HIS A 77 13.00 6.21 9.20
CA HIS A 77 13.89 5.02 9.26
C HIS A 77 13.22 3.76 8.69
N ASP A 78 11.97 3.51 9.09
CA ASP A 78 11.23 2.33 8.67
C ASP A 78 10.68 2.45 7.25
N LEU A 79 10.43 3.66 6.73
CA LEU A 79 10.01 3.89 5.33
C LEU A 79 11.18 4.07 4.35
N SER A 80 12.43 4.04 4.82
CA SER A 80 13.60 4.19 3.95
C SER A 80 13.70 3.03 2.96
N PRO A 81 14.14 3.25 1.72
CA PRO A 81 14.29 2.18 0.73
C PRO A 81 15.30 1.14 1.20
N THR A 82 14.98 -0.14 1.01
CA THR A 82 15.94 -1.23 1.24
C THR A 82 16.91 -1.33 0.07
N LEU A 83 18.09 -1.94 0.28
CA LEU A 83 19.04 -2.19 -0.82
C LEU A 83 18.41 -3.01 -1.96
N LEU A 84 17.48 -3.92 -1.64
CA LEU A 84 16.74 -4.70 -2.64
C LEU A 84 15.78 -3.82 -3.44
N GLN A 85 15.08 -2.89 -2.79
CA GLN A 85 14.22 -1.93 -3.48
C GLN A 85 14.99 -0.95 -4.38
N LEU A 86 16.23 -0.61 -4.04
CA LEU A 86 17.07 0.20 -4.94
C LEU A 86 17.53 -0.55 -6.21
N SER A 87 17.50 -1.89 -6.20
CA SER A 87 18.00 -2.74 -7.30
C SER A 87 16.92 -3.46 -8.11
N THR A 88 15.71 -3.60 -7.57
CA THR A 88 14.64 -4.45 -8.13
C THR A 88 13.46 -3.57 -8.55
N PRO A 89 13.11 -3.46 -9.85
CA PRO A 89 11.88 -2.79 -10.30
C PRO A 89 10.64 -3.36 -9.62
N HIS A 90 9.77 -2.48 -9.11
CA HIS A 90 8.55 -2.86 -8.39
C HIS A 90 7.53 -1.72 -8.38
N HIS A 91 6.25 -2.04 -8.14
CA HIS A 91 5.18 -1.05 -8.06
C HIS A 91 5.25 -0.23 -6.75
N PRO A 92 4.94 1.09 -6.77
CA PRO A 92 5.00 1.97 -5.58
C PRO A 92 4.16 1.55 -4.37
N TYR A 93 3.24 0.56 -4.48
CA TYR A 93 2.45 0.13 -3.33
C TYR A 93 3.31 -0.48 -2.22
N LEU A 94 4.43 -1.13 -2.57
CA LEU A 94 5.35 -1.72 -1.58
C LEU A 94 6.03 -0.66 -0.73
N ASP A 95 6.19 0.56 -1.24
CA ASP A 95 6.93 1.64 -0.58
C ASP A 95 6.22 2.14 0.68
N MET A 96 4.90 1.98 0.70
CA MET A 96 4.04 2.32 1.84
C MET A 96 4.10 1.29 2.99
N ILE A 97 4.70 0.11 2.79
CA ILE A 97 4.84 -0.93 3.82
C ILE A 97 5.98 -0.55 4.78
N ALA A 98 5.63 -0.05 5.97
CA ALA A 98 6.63 0.38 6.95
C ALA A 98 7.64 -0.72 7.37
N PRO A 99 7.30 -2.01 7.57
CA PRO A 99 8.33 -2.99 7.91
C PRO A 99 9.27 -3.33 6.74
N PRO A 100 10.59 -3.00 6.78
CA PRO A 100 11.52 -3.27 5.68
C PRO A 100 11.73 -4.76 5.40
N SER A 101 11.58 -5.61 6.43
CA SER A 101 11.60 -7.06 6.29
C SER A 101 10.40 -7.59 5.49
N LEU A 102 9.21 -7.02 5.65
CA LEU A 102 8.02 -7.41 4.90
C LEU A 102 8.16 -7.03 3.42
N ARG A 103 8.63 -5.80 3.13
CA ARG A 103 8.96 -5.36 1.76
C ARG A 103 9.92 -6.32 1.07
N ASN A 104 11.03 -6.67 1.74
CA ASN A 104 12.00 -7.62 1.19
C ASN A 104 11.41 -9.02 0.98
N ASN A 105 10.59 -9.51 1.90
CA ASN A 105 9.97 -10.83 1.78
C ASN A 105 9.00 -10.91 0.59
N ILE A 106 8.29 -9.82 0.28
CA ILE A 106 7.39 -9.74 -0.88
C ILE A 106 8.20 -9.62 -2.18
N LEU A 107 9.29 -8.85 -2.21
CA LEU A 107 10.17 -8.76 -3.39
C LEU A 107 10.93 -10.05 -3.69
N LEU A 108 11.05 -10.95 -2.70
CA LEU A 108 11.69 -12.26 -2.85
C LEU A 108 10.68 -13.41 -3.00
N SER A 109 9.37 -13.15 -2.89
CA SER A 109 8.36 -14.18 -3.11
C SER A 109 8.17 -14.44 -4.60
N VAL A 110 7.95 -15.71 -4.96
CA VAL A 110 7.58 -16.10 -6.32
C VAL A 110 6.06 -16.00 -6.41
N MET A 111 5.57 -14.81 -6.74
CA MET A 111 4.15 -14.56 -7.00
C MET A 111 3.85 -14.71 -8.50
N THR A 112 2.64 -15.13 -8.82
CA THR A 112 2.06 -14.88 -10.16
C THR A 112 1.56 -13.44 -10.25
N ASP A 113 1.43 -12.91 -11.46
CA ASP A 113 0.85 -11.58 -11.70
C ASP A 113 -0.52 -11.45 -10.99
N GLU A 114 -1.39 -12.47 -11.09
CA GLU A 114 -2.68 -12.54 -10.38
C GLU A 114 -2.59 -12.45 -8.84
N GLN A 115 -1.49 -12.91 -8.24
CA GLN A 115 -1.24 -12.82 -6.79
C GLN A 115 -0.69 -11.45 -6.39
N GLU A 116 0.11 -10.85 -7.27
CA GLU A 116 0.62 -9.48 -7.16
C GLU A 116 -0.54 -8.48 -7.21
N ASP A 117 -1.40 -8.59 -8.23
CA ASP A 117 -2.63 -7.80 -8.40
C ASP A 117 -3.55 -7.89 -7.17
N GLN A 118 -3.77 -9.10 -6.65
CA GLN A 118 -4.59 -9.33 -5.45
C GLN A 118 -3.97 -8.70 -4.20
N LEU A 119 -2.65 -8.75 -4.06
CA LEU A 119 -1.92 -8.11 -2.98
C LEU A 119 -2.05 -6.57 -3.08
N CYS A 120 -1.78 -6.00 -4.25
CA CYS A 120 -1.98 -4.59 -4.57
C CYS A 120 -3.41 -4.14 -4.24
N TYR A 121 -4.43 -4.80 -4.79
CA TYR A 121 -5.84 -4.47 -4.59
C TYR A 121 -6.28 -4.60 -3.12
N GLY A 122 -5.79 -5.61 -2.40
CA GLY A 122 -6.08 -5.80 -0.98
C GLY A 122 -5.62 -4.63 -0.10
N MET A 123 -4.50 -3.99 -0.44
CA MET A 123 -4.01 -2.79 0.26
C MET A 123 -4.80 -1.52 -0.07
N HIS A 124 -5.45 -1.47 -1.23
CA HIS A 124 -6.30 -0.34 -1.64
C HIS A 124 -7.72 -0.35 -1.06
N SER A 125 -8.20 -1.50 -0.61
CA SER A 125 -9.63 -1.73 -0.32
C SER A 125 -9.95 -1.98 1.16
N ASP A 126 -8.96 -1.83 2.05
CA ASP A 126 -9.01 -2.22 3.47
C ASP A 126 -9.42 -3.69 3.73
N SER A 127 -9.55 -4.51 2.68
CA SER A 127 -9.75 -5.96 2.77
C SER A 127 -8.42 -6.73 2.84
N PHE A 128 -7.34 -6.05 3.22
CA PHE A 128 -6.01 -6.64 3.33
C PHE A 128 -6.01 -7.77 4.36
N THR A 129 -5.99 -9.01 3.87
CA THR A 129 -6.08 -10.18 4.74
C THR A 129 -4.96 -11.16 4.40
N ILE A 130 -3.87 -11.10 5.17
CA ILE A 130 -2.78 -12.09 5.08
C ILE A 130 -3.29 -13.41 5.70
N TRP A 131 -3.93 -14.25 4.89
CA TRP A 131 -4.15 -15.65 5.24
C TRP A 131 -3.08 -16.52 4.59
N GLY A 132 -2.10 -16.94 5.39
CA GLY A 132 -1.38 -18.16 5.07
C GLY A 132 -2.34 -19.35 5.20
N SER A 133 -2.56 -20.11 4.13
CA SER A 133 -3.33 -21.36 4.19
C SER A 133 -2.63 -22.44 5.03
N GLN A 134 -1.34 -22.23 5.36
CA GLN A 134 -0.62 -22.95 6.39
C GLN A 134 0.17 -21.98 7.28
N PRO A 135 0.34 -22.30 8.58
CA PRO A 135 1.24 -21.57 9.48
C PRO A 135 2.71 -21.64 9.01
N TRP A 136 3.52 -20.65 9.40
CA TRP A 136 4.95 -20.54 9.02
C TRP A 136 5.82 -21.70 9.51
N ASN A 137 5.34 -22.46 10.50
CA ASN A 137 5.83 -23.78 10.88
C ASN A 137 4.62 -24.72 11.02
N SER A 138 4.81 -26.03 10.87
CA SER A 138 3.72 -27.02 10.99
C SER A 138 3.23 -27.28 12.43
N LEU A 139 3.65 -26.46 13.41
CA LEU A 139 3.37 -26.65 14.84
C LEU A 139 2.43 -25.57 15.41
N GLY A 140 2.30 -24.40 14.79
CA GLY A 140 1.36 -23.36 15.20
C GLY A 140 1.59 -22.79 16.60
N ILE A 141 2.84 -22.86 17.07
CA ILE A 141 3.36 -22.35 18.36
C ILE A 141 4.66 -21.57 18.13
#